data_AF-K3WM59-F1
#
_entry.id   AF-K3WM59-F1
#
_cell.length_a   1.000
_cell.length_b   1.000
_cell.length_c   1.000
_cell.angle_alpha   90.00
_cell.angle_beta   90.00
_cell.angle_gamma   90.00
#
_symmetry.space_group_name_H-M   'P 1'
#
loop_
_entity.id
_entity.type
_entity.pdbx_description
1 polymer ?
#
loop_
_entity_poly.entity_id
_entity_poly.type
_entity_poly.pdbx_seq_one_letter_code
_entity_poly.pdbx_strand_id
1 'polypeptide(L)'
;MALASAEYVPFCTCGAGGERELRLRGAAVDLLESERLEARRVVLLGVLHVEDEDASDFNGERGLYISTNAESVRDQDASALVLILRGVDLQQEPFWGSLLLLLSSHLFVARTGPLTSASFHTMAFLSDFLQIQVVDDGKPEDNALLLKEMVPRFTWAAIDLKQKDMEGCESPSKYFELKLTSPSSKHGFDVDAQMLMNGYLHSRDCIVLKSSSLQTPSGFAGPQAFTSQKILTHALESAQPKAFFGRYLNGALVLHLTRSVANVISARDSKLVLQRVVTNVLVNYWKRLVNS
;
A
#
# COMPACT_ATOMS: atom_id res chain seq x y z
N MET A 1 -20.68 -5.88 -2.92
CA MET A 1 -19.74 -5.23 -1.99
C MET A 1 -19.36 -3.89 -2.61
N ALA A 2 -19.47 -2.78 -1.89
CA ALA A 2 -19.45 -1.44 -2.49
C ALA A 2 -18.07 -1.05 -3.06
N LEU A 3 -17.00 -1.68 -2.54
CA LEU A 3 -15.62 -1.44 -2.98
C LEU A 3 -15.28 -2.04 -4.35
N ALA A 4 -15.92 -3.16 -4.73
CA ALA A 4 -15.61 -3.85 -5.99
C ALA A 4 -16.03 -3.03 -7.22
N SER A 5 -17.03 -2.17 -7.06
CA SER A 5 -17.58 -1.29 -8.10
C SER A 5 -17.33 0.19 -7.79
N ALA A 6 -16.39 0.50 -6.89
CA ALA A 6 -16.10 1.87 -6.52
C ALA A 6 -15.36 2.58 -7.67
N GLU A 7 -15.64 3.87 -7.82
CA GLU A 7 -14.79 4.76 -8.60
C GLU A 7 -13.54 5.12 -7.81
N TYR A 8 -12.47 5.50 -8.50
CA TYR A 8 -11.19 5.85 -7.90
C TYR A 8 -10.83 7.28 -8.27
N VAL A 9 -10.64 8.12 -7.26
CA VAL A 9 -10.27 9.52 -7.42
C VAL A 9 -8.81 9.74 -7.06
N PRO A 10 -8.10 10.68 -7.72
CA PRO A 10 -6.77 11.09 -7.32
C PRO A 10 -6.74 11.47 -5.84
N PHE A 11 -5.77 10.93 -5.09
CA PHE A 11 -5.57 11.29 -3.68
C PHE A 11 -4.31 12.12 -3.49
N CYS A 12 -3.13 11.52 -3.70
CA CYS A 12 -1.84 12.17 -3.61
C CYS A 12 -1.11 11.91 -4.92
N THR A 13 -0.86 12.94 -5.71
CA THR A 13 -0.41 12.81 -7.10
C THR A 13 0.66 13.83 -7.44
N CYS A 14 1.41 13.52 -8.49
CA CYS A 14 2.40 14.38 -9.10
C CYS A 14 1.96 14.77 -10.51
N GLY A 15 2.16 16.04 -10.88
CA GLY A 15 1.84 16.53 -12.22
C GLY A 15 2.76 15.92 -13.29
N ALA A 16 2.34 15.97 -14.55
CA ALA A 16 3.10 15.42 -15.68
C ALA A 16 4.46 16.09 -15.93
N GLY A 17 4.77 17.21 -15.27
CA GLY A 17 5.90 18.11 -15.56
C GLY A 17 7.22 17.88 -14.79
N GLY A 18 7.51 16.68 -14.29
CA GLY A 18 8.84 16.34 -13.73
C GLY A 18 9.21 16.97 -12.38
N GLU A 19 8.40 17.85 -11.80
CA GLU A 19 8.61 18.34 -10.44
C GLU A 19 8.10 17.28 -9.44
N ARG A 20 8.93 16.86 -8.47
CA ARG A 20 8.59 15.92 -7.39
C ARG A 20 7.58 16.49 -6.38
N GLU A 21 6.79 17.49 -6.77
CA GLU A 21 5.83 18.16 -5.91
C GLU A 21 4.57 17.30 -5.78
N LEU A 22 4.44 16.68 -4.61
CA LEU A 22 3.30 15.83 -4.28
C LEU A 22 2.12 16.68 -3.80
N ARG A 23 0.99 16.58 -4.50
CA ARG A 23 -0.22 17.35 -4.22
C ARG A 23 -1.40 16.47 -3.87
N LEU A 24 -2.10 16.87 -2.81
CA LEU A 24 -3.39 16.29 -2.45
C LEU A 24 -4.51 16.88 -3.31
N ARG A 25 -5.48 16.06 -3.69
CA ARG A 25 -6.56 16.46 -4.61
C ARG A 25 -7.92 16.54 -3.94
N GLY A 26 -8.72 17.51 -4.36
CA GLY A 26 -9.96 17.94 -3.70
C GLY A 26 -10.96 16.81 -3.43
N ALA A 27 -11.29 16.00 -4.44
CA ALA A 27 -12.28 14.93 -4.26
C ALA A 27 -11.91 13.91 -3.16
N ALA A 28 -10.62 13.60 -3.01
CA ALA A 28 -10.16 12.72 -1.94
C ALA A 28 -10.07 13.44 -0.58
N VAL A 29 -9.80 14.74 -0.58
CA VAL A 29 -9.88 15.59 0.63
C VAL A 29 -11.30 15.57 1.17
N ASP A 30 -12.29 15.90 0.32
CA ASP A 30 -13.70 15.96 0.67
C ASP A 30 -14.21 14.61 1.19
N LEU A 31 -13.77 13.50 0.58
CA LEU A 31 -14.05 12.16 1.06
C LEU A 31 -13.52 11.95 2.49
N LEU A 32 -12.22 12.19 2.71
CA LEU A 32 -11.56 11.91 3.99
C LEU A 32 -12.00 12.84 5.12
N GLU A 33 -12.49 14.04 4.80
CA GLU A 33 -13.09 15.00 5.75
C GLU A 33 -14.62 14.81 5.89
N SER A 34 -15.21 13.81 5.24
CA SER A 34 -16.63 13.49 5.45
C SER A 34 -16.90 13.05 6.89
N GLU A 35 -18.06 13.44 7.43
CA GLU A 35 -18.48 13.13 8.81
C GLU A 35 -18.32 11.64 9.16
N ARG A 36 -18.64 10.75 8.21
CA ARG A 36 -18.49 9.31 8.37
C ARG A 36 -17.05 8.87 8.58
N LEU A 37 -16.11 9.42 7.83
CA LEU A 37 -14.69 9.02 7.88
C LEU A 37 -13.92 9.78 8.95
N GLU A 38 -14.39 10.95 9.36
CA GLU A 38 -13.84 11.69 10.49
C GLU A 38 -14.20 11.02 11.83
N ALA A 39 -15.42 10.49 11.96
CA ALA A 39 -15.90 9.88 13.20
C ALA A 39 -15.43 8.42 13.43
N ARG A 40 -14.88 7.75 12.42
CA ARG A 40 -14.57 6.31 12.47
C ARG A 40 -13.10 6.04 12.17
N ARG A 41 -12.61 4.90 12.67
CA ARG A 41 -11.26 4.43 12.33
C ARG A 41 -11.20 4.05 10.85
N VAL A 42 -10.03 4.12 10.25
CA VAL A 42 -9.86 3.77 8.83
C VAL A 42 -9.00 2.53 8.66
N VAL A 43 -9.42 1.66 7.76
CA VAL A 43 -8.63 0.54 7.23
C VAL A 43 -8.26 0.90 5.79
N LEU A 44 -6.97 0.93 5.48
CA LEU A 44 -6.48 1.25 4.14
C LEU A 44 -5.99 -0.03 3.45
N LEU A 45 -6.70 -0.46 2.41
CA LEU A 45 -6.37 -1.64 1.62
C LEU A 45 -5.52 -1.21 0.43
N GLY A 46 -4.21 -1.35 0.52
CA GLY A 46 -3.31 -1.08 -0.59
C GLY A 46 -3.39 -2.22 -1.61
N VAL A 47 -3.55 -1.91 -2.89
CA VAL A 47 -3.47 -2.90 -3.97
C VAL A 47 -2.46 -2.42 -5.00
N LEU A 48 -1.42 -3.22 -5.18
CA LEU A 48 -0.40 -3.05 -6.21
C LEU A 48 -0.61 -4.14 -7.26
N HIS A 49 -0.99 -3.75 -8.47
CA HIS A 49 -1.14 -4.65 -9.60
C HIS A 49 0.10 -4.53 -10.49
N VAL A 50 0.93 -5.57 -10.54
CA VAL A 50 2.27 -5.51 -11.14
C VAL A 50 2.21 -5.27 -12.65
N GLU A 51 1.20 -5.80 -13.32
CA GLU A 51 1.00 -5.67 -14.76
C GLU A 51 0.68 -4.24 -15.22
N ASP A 52 0.38 -3.32 -14.29
CA ASP A 52 0.14 -1.90 -14.60
C ASP A 52 1.43 -1.04 -14.53
N GLU A 53 2.60 -1.62 -14.27
CA GLU A 53 3.89 -0.89 -14.23
C GLU A 53 4.38 -0.43 -15.61
N ASP A 54 3.81 -0.95 -16.71
CA ASP A 54 4.03 -0.44 -18.07
C ASP A 54 3.24 0.88 -18.28
N ALA A 55 3.68 1.93 -17.59
CA ALA A 55 3.02 3.22 -17.43
C ALA A 55 2.96 4.10 -18.71
N SER A 56 3.30 3.58 -19.90
CA SER A 56 3.44 4.40 -21.11
C SER A 56 2.14 5.04 -21.60
N ASP A 57 0.99 4.42 -21.26
CA ASP A 57 -0.32 4.80 -21.80
C ASP A 57 -1.20 5.55 -20.79
N PHE A 58 -0.67 5.86 -19.60
CA PHE A 58 -1.43 6.55 -18.56
C PHE A 58 -1.48 8.06 -18.78
N ASN A 59 -2.63 8.55 -19.26
CA ASN A 59 -2.87 9.96 -19.58
C ASN A 59 -3.29 10.84 -18.38
N GLY A 60 -3.08 10.39 -17.14
CA GLY A 60 -3.52 11.08 -15.92
C GLY A 60 -2.37 11.60 -15.04
N GLU A 61 -2.71 12.17 -13.88
CA GLU A 61 -1.72 12.50 -12.86
C GLU A 61 -1.29 11.23 -12.13
N ARG A 62 0.01 10.96 -12.10
CA ARG A 62 0.54 9.73 -11.50
C ARG A 62 0.58 9.82 -9.98
N GLY A 63 0.39 8.70 -9.31
CA GLY A 63 0.47 8.60 -7.85
C GLY A 63 -0.62 7.73 -7.25
N LEU A 64 -1.05 8.10 -6.04
CA LEU A 64 -2.04 7.38 -5.25
C LEU A 64 -3.47 7.82 -5.58
N TYR A 65 -4.34 6.83 -5.73
CA TYR A 65 -5.78 6.99 -5.91
C TYR A 65 -6.52 6.25 -4.79
N ILE A 66 -7.68 6.77 -4.40
CA ILE A 66 -8.51 6.20 -3.33
C ILE A 66 -9.93 5.91 -3.83
N SER A 67 -10.53 4.84 -3.33
CA SER A 67 -11.92 4.49 -3.62
C SER A 67 -12.89 5.56 -3.09
N THR A 68 -13.87 5.97 -3.89
CA THR A 68 -14.90 6.95 -3.49
C THR A 68 -15.89 6.40 -2.46
N ASN A 69 -16.05 5.08 -2.42
CA ASN A 69 -16.89 4.39 -1.46
C ASN A 69 -16.05 3.78 -0.34
N ALA A 70 -16.60 3.76 0.87
CA ALA A 70 -16.04 3.05 2.02
C ALA A 70 -16.96 1.89 2.45
N GLU A 71 -16.39 0.72 2.71
CA GLU A 71 -17.11 -0.42 3.29
C GLU A 71 -17.02 -0.36 4.82
N SER A 72 -18.06 -0.79 5.54
CA SER A 72 -18.03 -0.79 7.00
C SER A 72 -17.44 -2.09 7.54
N VAL A 73 -16.39 -2.01 8.36
CA VAL A 73 -15.85 -3.11 9.15
C VAL A 73 -16.45 -3.02 10.55
N ARG A 74 -17.58 -3.72 10.76
CA ARG A 74 -18.41 -3.56 11.96
C ARG A 74 -17.65 -3.92 13.24
N ASP A 75 -16.93 -5.04 13.23
CA ASP A 75 -16.27 -5.57 14.43
C ASP A 75 -15.11 -4.69 14.92
N GLN A 76 -14.61 -3.78 14.06
CA GLN A 76 -13.48 -2.89 14.37
C GLN A 76 -13.89 -1.43 14.54
N ASP A 77 -15.18 -1.14 14.42
CA ASP A 77 -15.72 0.20 14.23
C ASP A 77 -14.89 1.05 13.24
N ALA A 78 -14.71 0.49 12.05
CA ALA A 78 -13.88 1.10 11.03
C ALA A 78 -14.56 1.20 9.66
N SER A 79 -14.05 2.11 8.84
CA SER A 79 -14.37 2.24 7.43
C SER A 79 -13.18 1.81 6.58
N ALA A 80 -13.38 0.85 5.68
CA ALA A 80 -12.35 0.35 4.77
C ALA A 80 -12.40 1.12 3.44
N LEU A 81 -11.24 1.57 2.97
CA LEU A 81 -11.00 2.23 1.70
C LEU A 81 -9.90 1.48 0.95
N VAL A 82 -9.94 1.52 -0.38
CA VAL A 82 -8.90 0.94 -1.24
C VAL A 82 -7.97 2.04 -1.73
N LEU A 83 -6.66 1.80 -1.63
CA LEU A 83 -5.59 2.63 -2.19
C LEU A 83 -4.89 1.89 -3.32
N ILE A 84 -4.68 2.57 -4.44
CA ILE A 84 -3.96 2.03 -5.60
C ILE A 84 -2.93 3.02 -6.12
N LEU A 85 -1.88 2.52 -6.77
CA LEU A 85 -0.93 3.32 -7.53
C LEU A 85 -1.31 3.32 -9.01
N ARG A 86 -1.15 4.46 -9.68
CA ARG A 86 -1.42 4.62 -11.12
C ARG A 86 -0.35 5.48 -11.78
N GLY A 87 0.11 5.04 -12.95
CA GLY A 87 1.07 5.79 -13.78
C GLY A 87 2.45 5.97 -13.16
N VAL A 88 2.81 5.10 -12.21
CA VAL A 88 4.07 5.17 -11.47
C VAL A 88 4.94 3.98 -11.87
N ASP A 89 6.18 4.26 -12.26
CA ASP A 89 7.24 3.26 -12.35
C ASP A 89 7.97 3.19 -11.01
N LEU A 90 7.79 2.11 -10.26
CA LEU A 90 8.38 1.93 -8.94
C LEU A 90 9.91 1.75 -8.98
N GLN A 91 10.51 1.48 -10.14
CA GLN A 91 11.96 1.46 -10.28
C GLN A 91 12.54 2.87 -10.29
N GLN A 92 11.82 3.82 -10.92
CA GLN A 92 12.25 5.21 -11.04
C GLN A 92 11.79 6.05 -9.84
N GLU A 93 10.60 5.75 -9.31
CA GLU A 93 9.96 6.48 -8.22
C GLU A 93 9.56 5.55 -7.05
N PRO A 94 10.51 4.83 -6.42
CA PRO A 94 10.23 3.82 -5.39
C PRO A 94 9.52 4.38 -4.15
N PHE A 95 9.68 5.67 -3.87
CA PHE A 95 9.01 6.32 -2.74
C PHE A 95 7.48 6.17 -2.76
N TRP A 96 6.87 6.00 -3.94
CA TRP A 96 5.44 5.73 -4.06
C TRP A 96 5.04 4.39 -3.46
N GLY A 97 5.86 3.36 -3.67
CA GLY A 97 5.69 2.05 -3.05
C GLY A 97 5.87 2.13 -1.54
N SER A 98 6.89 2.88 -1.07
CA SER A 98 7.09 3.13 0.36
C SER A 98 5.90 3.87 0.99
N LEU A 99 5.33 4.86 0.30
CA LEU A 99 4.16 5.61 0.76
C LEU A 99 2.91 4.72 0.81
N LEU A 100 2.67 3.91 -0.23
CA LEU A 100 1.58 2.93 -0.25
C LEU A 100 1.71 1.95 0.92
N LEU A 101 2.89 1.37 1.13
CA LEU A 101 3.17 0.43 2.22
C LEU A 101 2.96 1.10 3.58
N LEU A 102 3.49 2.31 3.77
CA LEU A 102 3.38 3.06 5.01
C LEU A 102 1.92 3.36 5.37
N LEU A 103 1.09 3.75 4.41
CA LEU A 103 -0.31 4.09 4.64
C LEU A 103 -1.20 2.84 4.82
N SER A 104 -0.88 1.74 4.15
CA SER A 104 -1.71 0.54 4.15
C SER A 104 -1.85 -0.07 5.54
N SER A 105 -3.05 -0.58 5.85
CA SER A 105 -3.31 -1.58 6.89
C SER A 105 -3.02 -2.99 6.39
N HIS A 106 -3.31 -3.23 5.11
CA HIS A 106 -3.12 -4.49 4.42
C HIS A 106 -2.70 -4.18 2.98
N LEU A 107 -1.55 -4.68 2.54
CA LEU A 107 -1.06 -4.56 1.17
C LEU A 107 -1.28 -5.87 0.40
N PHE A 108 -1.92 -5.76 -0.75
CA PHE A 108 -2.05 -6.82 -1.75
C PHE A 108 -1.10 -6.54 -2.91
N VAL A 109 -0.35 -7.55 -3.32
CA VAL A 109 0.43 -7.52 -4.58
C VAL A 109 -0.14 -8.57 -5.50
N ALA A 110 -0.76 -8.12 -6.58
CA ALA A 110 -1.37 -8.98 -7.58
C ALA A 110 -0.42 -9.18 -8.76
N ARG A 111 -0.22 -10.44 -9.14
CA ARG A 111 0.61 -10.83 -10.27
C ARG A 111 0.13 -12.13 -10.89
N THR A 112 0.21 -12.21 -12.21
CA THR A 112 -0.19 -13.35 -13.01
C THR A 112 0.87 -14.44 -13.04
N GLY A 113 0.41 -15.68 -12.91
CA GLY A 113 1.20 -16.87 -13.11
C GLY A 113 2.02 -17.32 -11.90
N PRO A 114 2.98 -18.23 -12.13
CA PRO A 114 3.84 -18.78 -11.10
C PRO A 114 4.88 -17.77 -10.61
N LEU A 115 5.35 -17.97 -9.37
CA LEU A 115 6.36 -17.12 -8.77
C LEU A 115 7.76 -17.57 -9.17
N THR A 116 8.55 -16.61 -9.61
CA THR A 116 9.98 -16.70 -9.92
C THR A 116 10.74 -15.63 -9.13
N SER A 117 12.08 -15.63 -9.09
CA SER A 117 12.80 -14.52 -8.43
C SER A 117 12.47 -13.16 -9.06
N ALA A 118 12.36 -13.08 -10.38
CA ALA A 118 11.89 -11.89 -11.10
C ALA A 118 10.46 -11.45 -10.73
N SER A 119 9.72 -12.29 -9.98
CA SER A 119 8.42 -11.90 -9.46
C SER A 119 8.50 -10.82 -8.40
N PHE A 120 9.60 -10.75 -7.68
CA PHE A 120 9.80 -9.85 -6.55
C PHE A 120 10.38 -8.49 -6.93
N HIS A 121 10.73 -8.28 -8.21
CA HIS A 121 11.33 -7.05 -8.71
C HIS A 121 10.56 -5.78 -8.30
N THR A 122 9.24 -5.78 -8.48
CA THR A 122 8.32 -4.71 -8.10
C THR A 122 8.36 -4.36 -6.60
N MET A 123 8.91 -5.23 -5.76
CA MET A 123 9.05 -5.02 -4.31
C MET A 123 10.38 -4.37 -3.94
N ALA A 124 11.22 -4.01 -4.90
CA ALA A 124 12.53 -3.45 -4.59
C ALA A 124 12.49 -2.05 -3.96
N PHE A 125 11.35 -1.34 -4.06
CA PHE A 125 11.10 -0.12 -3.29
C PHE A 125 11.16 -0.33 -1.76
N LEU A 126 11.15 -1.58 -1.29
CA LEU A 126 11.40 -1.89 0.11
C LEU A 126 12.76 -1.36 0.57
N SER A 127 13.76 -1.30 -0.32
CA SER A 127 15.06 -0.71 0.01
C SER A 127 14.95 0.79 0.38
N ASP A 128 14.14 1.57 -0.36
CA ASP A 128 13.79 2.95 -0.02
C ASP A 128 12.96 3.04 1.27
N PHE A 129 12.03 2.12 1.49
CA PHE A 129 11.25 2.08 2.72
C PHE A 129 12.14 1.93 3.97
N LEU A 130 13.22 1.16 3.88
CA LEU A 130 14.18 1.00 4.98
C LEU A 130 14.97 2.26 5.32
N GLN A 131 14.97 3.27 4.44
CA GLN A 131 15.61 4.56 4.71
C GLN A 131 14.78 5.45 5.64
N ILE A 132 13.49 5.11 5.86
CA ILE A 132 12.61 5.84 6.76
C ILE A 132 13.08 5.65 8.20
N GLN A 133 13.22 6.75 8.93
CA GLN A 133 13.44 6.72 10.37
C GLN A 133 12.11 6.67 11.11
N VAL A 134 11.93 5.71 12.00
CA VAL A 134 10.77 5.67 12.88
C VAL A 134 10.91 6.69 14.00
N VAL A 135 12.07 6.70 14.66
CA VAL A 135 12.42 7.62 15.77
C VAL A 135 13.65 8.45 15.41
N ASP A 136 13.72 9.64 15.99
CA ASP A 136 14.88 10.52 15.84
C ASP A 136 16.07 9.95 16.63
N ASP A 137 17.29 10.05 16.07
CA ASP A 137 18.56 9.62 16.70
C ASP A 137 18.62 8.18 17.26
N GLY A 138 17.78 7.26 16.77
CA GLY A 138 17.82 5.83 17.13
C GLY A 138 18.99 5.07 16.49
N LYS A 139 19.43 3.97 17.11
CA LYS A 139 20.38 3.03 16.47
C LYS A 139 19.72 2.43 15.21
N PRO A 140 20.49 2.15 14.15
CA PRO A 140 19.93 1.55 12.93
C PRO A 140 19.18 0.22 13.16
N GLU A 141 19.68 -0.62 14.08
CA GLU A 141 19.06 -1.89 14.43
C GLU A 141 17.69 -1.70 15.10
N ASP A 142 17.60 -0.76 16.05
CA ASP A 142 16.33 -0.41 16.70
C ASP A 142 15.33 0.15 15.69
N ASN A 143 15.82 0.96 14.73
CA ASN A 143 14.97 1.50 13.66
C ASN A 143 14.41 0.39 12.76
N ALA A 144 15.22 -0.60 12.39
CA ALA A 144 14.78 -1.72 11.57
C ALA A 144 13.70 -2.56 12.27
N LEU A 145 13.86 -2.81 13.58
CA LEU A 145 12.85 -3.48 14.39
C LEU A 145 11.55 -2.67 14.43
N LEU A 146 11.64 -1.37 14.69
CA LEU A 146 10.46 -0.50 14.72
C LEU A 146 9.78 -0.38 13.36
N LEU A 147 10.53 -0.32 12.26
CA LEU A 147 9.97 -0.34 10.90
C LEU A 147 9.20 -1.62 10.63
N LYS A 148 9.76 -2.76 11.06
CA LYS A 148 9.14 -4.07 10.90
C LYS A 148 7.77 -4.15 11.57
N GLU A 149 7.60 -3.55 12.74
CA GLU A 149 6.30 -3.45 13.44
C GLU A 149 5.28 -2.53 12.73
N MET A 150 5.74 -1.64 11.84
CA MET A 150 4.87 -0.72 11.09
C MET A 150 4.42 -1.29 9.74
N VAL A 151 5.03 -2.38 9.29
CA VAL A 151 4.70 -3.06 8.04
C VAL A 151 3.27 -3.61 8.12
N PRO A 152 2.42 -3.36 7.11
CA PRO A 152 1.06 -3.91 7.09
C PRO A 152 1.06 -5.43 6.94
N ARG A 153 -0.12 -6.03 7.16
CA ARG A 153 -0.36 -7.39 6.65
C ARG A 153 -0.10 -7.40 5.14
N PHE A 154 0.50 -8.46 4.65
CA PHE A 154 0.83 -8.63 3.25
C PHE A 154 0.11 -9.83 2.64
N THR A 155 -0.44 -9.70 1.44
CA THR A 155 -1.01 -10.82 0.70
C THR A 155 -0.53 -10.82 -0.73
N TRP A 156 0.09 -11.93 -1.14
CA TRP A 156 0.37 -12.18 -2.54
C TRP A 156 -0.89 -12.71 -3.23
N ALA A 157 -1.39 -12.01 -4.25
CA ALA A 157 -2.55 -12.42 -5.02
C ALA A 157 -2.08 -12.98 -6.39
N ALA A 158 -1.89 -14.30 -6.45
CA ALA A 158 -1.46 -14.98 -7.66
C ALA A 158 -2.64 -15.18 -8.62
N ILE A 159 -2.65 -14.48 -9.76
CA ILE A 159 -3.70 -14.57 -10.78
C ILE A 159 -3.42 -15.78 -11.68
N ASP A 160 -4.42 -16.64 -11.86
CA ASP A 160 -4.38 -17.85 -12.70
C ASP A 160 -3.26 -18.85 -12.36
N LEU A 161 -2.77 -18.83 -11.12
CA LEU A 161 -1.84 -19.85 -10.61
C LEU A 161 -2.52 -21.22 -10.58
N LYS A 162 -1.90 -22.21 -11.23
CA LYS A 162 -2.44 -23.58 -11.29
C LYS A 162 -1.72 -24.46 -10.28
N GLN A 163 -2.43 -25.45 -9.75
CA GLN A 163 -1.88 -26.39 -8.76
C GLN A 163 -0.61 -27.12 -9.26
N LYS A 164 -0.55 -27.45 -10.55
CA LYS A 164 0.63 -28.09 -11.16
C LYS A 164 1.89 -27.21 -11.14
N ASP A 165 1.73 -25.90 -11.05
CA ASP A 165 2.83 -24.93 -11.05
C ASP A 165 3.32 -24.62 -9.62
N MET A 166 2.67 -25.21 -8.60
CA MET A 166 2.97 -24.99 -7.18
C MET A 166 4.01 -25.96 -6.59
N GLU A 167 4.76 -26.68 -7.43
CA GLU A 167 5.91 -27.53 -7.01
C GLU A 167 5.56 -28.55 -5.91
N GLY A 168 4.34 -29.11 -5.97
CA GLY A 168 3.86 -30.10 -5.00
C GLY A 168 3.40 -29.51 -3.66
N CYS A 169 3.39 -28.20 -3.50
CA CYS A 169 2.84 -27.54 -2.31
C CYS A 169 1.31 -27.73 -2.23
N GLU A 170 0.84 -28.00 -1.02
CA GLU A 170 -0.59 -28.26 -0.75
C GLU A 170 -1.45 -26.98 -0.75
N SER A 171 -0.83 -25.81 -0.57
CA SER A 171 -1.53 -24.52 -0.53
C SER A 171 -0.72 -23.39 -1.17
N PRO A 172 -1.39 -22.34 -1.69
CA PRO A 172 -0.72 -21.19 -2.26
C PRO A 172 0.20 -20.48 -1.27
N SER A 173 -0.17 -20.39 0.00
CA SER A 173 0.68 -19.81 1.05
C SER A 173 1.94 -20.64 1.28
N LYS A 174 1.85 -21.99 1.32
CA LYS A 174 3.05 -22.85 1.42
C LYS A 174 3.97 -22.68 0.21
N TYR A 175 3.39 -22.57 -0.99
CA TYR A 175 4.14 -22.30 -2.22
C TYR A 175 4.84 -20.94 -2.18
N PHE A 176 4.14 -19.90 -1.72
CA PHE A 176 4.71 -18.55 -1.56
C PHE A 176 5.88 -18.53 -0.57
N GLU A 177 5.74 -19.18 0.60
CA GLU A 177 6.82 -19.30 1.58
C GLU A 177 8.01 -20.10 1.04
N LEU A 178 7.76 -21.21 0.33
CA LEU A 178 8.82 -21.97 -0.34
C LEU A 178 9.60 -21.08 -1.31
N LYS A 179 8.90 -20.29 -2.13
CA LYS A 179 9.52 -19.36 -3.06
C LYS A 179 10.30 -18.28 -2.34
N LEU A 180 9.74 -17.62 -1.32
CA LEU A 180 10.45 -16.59 -0.55
C LEU A 180 11.75 -17.11 0.10
N THR A 181 11.75 -18.36 0.57
CA THR A 181 12.90 -18.96 1.25
C THR A 181 13.90 -19.66 0.32
N SER A 182 13.58 -19.76 -0.98
CA SER A 182 14.43 -20.38 -2.01
C SER A 182 14.88 -19.35 -3.06
N PRO A 183 15.70 -18.34 -2.69
CA PRO A 183 16.22 -17.38 -3.65
C PRO A 183 17.10 -18.07 -4.69
N SER A 184 17.09 -17.54 -5.92
CA SER A 184 17.96 -18.05 -6.96
C SER A 184 19.44 -17.88 -6.58
N SER A 185 20.31 -18.78 -7.04
CA SER A 185 21.76 -18.69 -6.78
C SER A 185 22.44 -17.52 -7.50
N LYS A 186 21.74 -16.88 -8.44
CA LYS A 186 22.23 -15.67 -9.12
C LYS A 186 21.85 -14.46 -8.28
N HIS A 187 22.84 -13.91 -7.57
CA HIS A 187 22.66 -12.64 -6.86
C HIS A 187 22.32 -11.52 -7.85
N GLY A 188 21.34 -10.70 -7.47
CA GLY A 188 20.82 -9.61 -8.26
C GLY A 188 19.68 -8.90 -7.52
N PHE A 189 19.24 -7.78 -8.07
CA PHE A 189 18.24 -6.89 -7.46
C PHE A 189 16.93 -7.61 -7.08
N ASP A 190 16.46 -8.52 -7.92
CA ASP A 190 15.30 -9.39 -7.66
C ASP A 190 15.45 -10.24 -6.39
N VAL A 191 16.66 -10.77 -6.18
CA VAL A 191 16.99 -11.59 -5.02
C VAL A 191 17.06 -10.74 -3.76
N ASP A 192 17.60 -9.52 -3.86
CA ASP A 192 17.64 -8.60 -2.73
C ASP A 192 16.21 -8.20 -2.30
N ALA A 193 15.32 -7.89 -3.26
CA ALA A 193 13.92 -7.62 -2.99
C ALA A 193 13.21 -8.83 -2.33
N GLN A 194 13.47 -10.04 -2.84
CA GLN A 194 12.98 -11.30 -2.26
C GLN A 194 13.46 -11.50 -0.81
N MET A 195 14.73 -11.22 -0.53
CA MET A 195 15.30 -11.30 0.81
C MET A 195 14.72 -10.24 1.77
N LEU A 196 14.50 -9.02 1.28
CA LEU A 196 13.86 -7.94 2.04
C LEU A 196 12.42 -8.31 2.40
N MET A 197 11.66 -8.84 1.45
CA MET A 197 10.32 -9.36 1.72
C MET A 197 10.35 -10.43 2.79
N ASN A 198 11.28 -11.38 2.69
CA ASN A 198 11.41 -12.46 3.67
C ASN A 198 11.71 -11.92 5.09
N GLY A 199 12.60 -10.93 5.20
CA GLY A 199 13.04 -10.37 6.48
C GLY A 199 12.03 -9.45 7.18
N TYR A 200 11.28 -8.65 6.41
CA TYR A 200 10.43 -7.57 6.95
C TYR A 200 8.92 -7.87 6.93
N LEU A 201 8.42 -8.63 5.95
CA LEU A 201 6.99 -8.93 5.87
C LEU A 201 6.68 -10.17 6.72
N HIS A 202 6.42 -9.99 8.02
CA HIS A 202 6.22 -11.13 8.94
C HIS A 202 4.78 -11.67 8.94
N SER A 203 3.77 -10.83 8.70
CA SER A 203 2.38 -11.24 8.56
C SER A 203 2.05 -11.29 7.08
N ARG A 204 2.21 -12.48 6.48
CA ARG A 204 2.04 -12.66 5.04
C ARG A 204 1.32 -13.96 4.68
N ASP A 205 0.56 -13.92 3.59
CA ASP A 205 -0.06 -15.10 3.00
C ASP A 205 -0.17 -14.98 1.47
N CYS A 206 -0.75 -15.99 0.83
CA CYS A 206 -0.99 -16.00 -0.60
C CYS A 206 -2.38 -16.54 -0.93
N ILE A 207 -3.06 -15.87 -1.86
CA ILE A 207 -4.36 -16.27 -2.40
C ILE A 207 -4.27 -16.42 -3.92
N VAL A 208 -5.08 -17.33 -4.46
CA VAL A 208 -5.21 -17.49 -5.92
C VAL A 208 -6.45 -16.77 -6.43
N LEU A 209 -6.29 -15.96 -7.46
CA LEU A 209 -7.37 -15.29 -8.18
C LEU A 209 -7.57 -15.92 -9.55
N LYS A 210 -8.77 -15.78 -10.10
CA LYS A 210 -9.06 -16.12 -11.50
C LYS A 210 -9.17 -14.82 -12.29
N SER A 211 -8.47 -14.70 -13.40
CA SER A 211 -8.57 -13.52 -14.28
C SER A 211 -10.02 -13.26 -14.72
N SER A 212 -10.79 -14.32 -14.95
CA SER A 212 -12.22 -14.25 -15.29
C SER A 212 -13.13 -13.66 -14.21
N SER A 213 -12.64 -13.50 -12.98
CA SER A 213 -13.37 -12.85 -11.89
C SER A 213 -13.02 -11.36 -11.73
N LEU A 214 -12.06 -10.86 -12.50
CA LEU A 214 -11.62 -9.47 -12.48
C LEU A 214 -12.43 -8.66 -13.49
N GLN A 215 -12.67 -7.41 -13.17
CA GLN A 215 -13.35 -6.45 -14.03
C GLN A 215 -12.35 -5.37 -14.47
N THR A 216 -12.64 -4.72 -15.61
CA THR A 216 -11.90 -3.53 -16.07
C THR A 216 -12.72 -2.29 -15.70
N PRO A 217 -12.38 -1.56 -14.63
CA PRO A 217 -13.10 -0.36 -14.25
C PRO A 217 -12.89 0.76 -15.27
N SER A 218 -13.79 1.74 -15.25
CA SER A 218 -13.66 2.93 -16.10
C SER A 218 -12.31 3.62 -15.90
N GLY A 219 -11.65 3.95 -17.01
CA GLY A 219 -10.35 4.62 -17.00
C GLY A 219 -9.14 3.71 -16.77
N PHE A 220 -9.30 2.39 -16.71
CA PHE A 220 -8.19 1.43 -16.65
C PHE A 220 -8.03 0.70 -17.99
N ALA A 221 -6.79 0.33 -18.33
CA ALA A 221 -6.47 -0.35 -19.59
C ALA A 221 -6.81 -1.85 -19.58
N GLY A 222 -6.93 -2.46 -18.40
CA GLY A 222 -7.20 -3.89 -18.28
C GLY A 222 -7.85 -4.29 -16.95
N PRO A 223 -8.13 -5.59 -16.77
CA PRO A 223 -8.76 -6.11 -15.56
C PRO A 223 -7.95 -5.78 -14.31
N GLN A 224 -8.63 -5.50 -13.20
CA GLN A 224 -8.01 -4.99 -12.00
C GLN A 224 -8.21 -5.89 -10.80
N ALA A 225 -7.13 -6.22 -10.08
CA ALA A 225 -7.19 -7.12 -8.94
C ALA A 225 -8.09 -6.59 -7.80
N PHE A 226 -8.13 -5.28 -7.57
CA PHE A 226 -8.97 -4.68 -6.53
C PHE A 226 -10.49 -4.87 -6.75
N THR A 227 -10.91 -5.24 -7.96
CA THR A 227 -12.32 -5.57 -8.26
C THR A 227 -12.72 -6.97 -7.79
N SER A 228 -11.74 -7.79 -7.42
CA SER A 228 -11.95 -9.16 -6.94
C SER A 228 -12.68 -9.16 -5.60
N GLN A 229 -13.88 -9.74 -5.58
CA GLN A 229 -14.59 -10.02 -4.33
C GLN A 229 -13.75 -10.86 -3.37
N LYS A 230 -12.89 -11.75 -3.88
CA LYS A 230 -12.03 -12.58 -3.05
C LYS A 230 -10.97 -11.77 -2.29
N ILE A 231 -10.34 -10.78 -2.94
CA ILE A 231 -9.42 -9.85 -2.24
C ILE A 231 -10.19 -9.11 -1.17
N LEU A 232 -11.34 -8.52 -1.52
CA LEU A 232 -12.07 -7.66 -0.60
C LEU A 232 -12.61 -8.43 0.61
N THR A 233 -13.19 -9.62 0.42
CA THR A 233 -13.63 -10.48 1.54
C THR A 233 -12.45 -10.85 2.43
N HIS A 234 -11.33 -11.31 1.84
CA HIS A 234 -10.14 -11.68 2.60
C HIS A 234 -9.56 -10.50 3.40
N ALA A 235 -9.56 -9.31 2.80
CA ALA A 235 -9.13 -8.08 3.44
C ALA A 235 -10.02 -7.71 4.63
N LEU A 236 -11.34 -7.78 4.47
CA LEU A 236 -12.31 -7.39 5.51
C LEU A 236 -12.33 -8.37 6.69
N GLU A 237 -12.16 -9.67 6.44
CA GLU A 237 -12.07 -10.70 7.49
C GLU A 237 -10.86 -10.52 8.42
N SER A 238 -9.79 -9.91 7.89
CA SER A 238 -8.55 -9.68 8.62
C SER A 238 -8.24 -8.20 8.89
N ALA A 239 -9.21 -7.32 8.61
CA ALA A 239 -9.03 -5.90 8.66
C ALA A 239 -8.65 -5.42 10.07
N GLN A 240 -7.53 -4.71 10.16
CA GLN A 240 -7.13 -3.99 11.36
C GLN A 240 -7.00 -2.50 11.03
N PRO A 241 -7.61 -1.60 11.83
CA PRO A 241 -7.52 -0.18 11.55
C PRO A 241 -6.07 0.30 11.59
N LYS A 242 -5.70 1.20 10.66
CA LYS A 242 -4.33 1.69 10.59
C LYS A 242 -4.00 2.46 11.86
N ALA A 243 -2.88 2.13 12.47
CA ALA A 243 -2.36 2.82 13.63
C ALA A 243 -0.92 3.28 13.42
N PHE A 244 -0.57 4.39 14.07
CA PHE A 244 0.82 4.79 14.29
C PHE A 244 1.02 5.03 15.78
N PHE A 245 2.07 4.43 16.35
CA PHE A 245 2.43 4.59 17.76
C PHE A 245 1.23 4.34 18.71
N GLY A 246 0.44 3.31 18.44
CA GLY A 246 -0.74 2.93 19.24
C GLY A 246 -1.97 3.83 19.07
N ARG A 247 -1.97 4.78 18.12
CA ARG A 247 -3.12 5.65 17.81
C ARG A 247 -3.70 5.31 16.45
N TYR A 248 -4.98 4.97 16.43
CA TYR A 248 -5.71 4.71 15.19
C TYR A 248 -5.94 5.99 14.40
N LEU A 249 -5.93 5.86 13.07
CA LEU A 249 -6.22 6.96 12.16
C LEU A 249 -7.71 6.99 11.82
N ASN A 250 -8.25 8.20 11.70
CA ASN A 250 -9.49 8.50 10.99
C ASN A 250 -9.15 9.17 9.63
N GLY A 251 -10.16 9.54 8.85
CA GLY A 251 -9.98 10.16 7.54
C GLY A 251 -9.14 11.44 7.57
N ALA A 252 -9.46 12.37 8.48
CA ALA A 252 -8.72 13.64 8.64
C ALA A 252 -7.25 13.43 9.01
N LEU A 253 -6.94 12.46 9.88
CA LEU A 253 -5.57 12.12 10.24
C LEU A 253 -4.81 11.48 9.07
N VAL A 254 -5.45 10.62 8.26
CA VAL A 254 -4.86 10.09 7.03
C VAL A 254 -4.50 11.23 6.07
N LEU A 255 -5.40 12.19 5.91
CA LEU A 255 -5.18 13.35 5.05
C LEU A 255 -3.98 14.20 5.52
N HIS A 256 -3.97 14.59 6.80
CA HIS A 256 -2.89 15.41 7.37
C HIS A 256 -1.54 14.68 7.41
N LEU A 257 -1.54 13.37 7.68
CA LEU A 257 -0.35 12.55 7.62
C LEU A 257 0.20 12.51 6.19
N THR A 258 -0.64 12.21 5.21
CA THR A 258 -0.22 12.13 3.80
C THR A 258 0.31 13.47 3.32
N ARG A 259 -0.34 14.60 3.68
CA ARG A 259 0.16 15.95 3.38
C ARG A 259 1.56 16.19 3.96
N SER A 260 1.76 15.81 5.22
CA SER A 260 3.02 16.05 5.92
C SER A 260 4.15 15.19 5.36
N VAL A 261 3.88 13.91 5.06
CA VAL A 261 4.83 13.01 4.40
C VAL A 261 5.16 13.51 2.99
N ALA A 262 4.15 13.93 2.22
CA ALA A 262 4.31 14.47 0.88
C ALA A 262 5.26 15.68 0.86
N ASN A 263 5.11 16.61 1.82
CA ASN A 263 5.98 17.77 1.95
C ASN A 263 7.44 17.38 2.25
N VAL A 264 7.65 16.38 3.11
CA VAL A 264 9.00 15.87 3.42
C VAL A 264 9.63 15.20 2.20
N ILE A 265 8.90 14.35 1.49
CA ILE A 265 9.40 13.68 0.28
C ILE A 265 9.72 14.69 -0.83
N SER A 266 8.93 15.75 -0.95
CA SER A 266 9.14 16.82 -1.94
C SER A 266 10.37 17.68 -1.59
N ALA A 267 10.77 17.75 -0.32
CA ALA A 267 11.95 18.50 0.12
C ALA A 267 13.23 17.68 -0.12
N ARG A 268 14.06 18.13 -1.07
CA ARG A 268 15.21 17.40 -1.66
C ARG A 268 16.22 16.82 -0.65
N ASP A 269 16.37 17.41 0.53
CA ASP A 269 17.38 17.02 1.53
C ASP A 269 16.80 16.55 2.87
N SER A 270 15.49 16.30 2.94
CA SER A 270 14.85 16.01 4.22
C SER A 270 14.68 14.51 4.47
N LYS A 271 15.24 14.03 5.58
CA LYS A 271 15.03 12.67 6.05
C LYS A 271 13.63 12.55 6.67
N LEU A 272 12.89 11.52 6.25
CA LEU A 272 11.58 11.22 6.83
C LEU A 272 11.76 10.56 8.20
N VAL A 273 11.46 11.33 9.25
CA VAL A 273 11.34 10.84 10.63
C VAL A 273 9.87 10.73 10.99
N LEU A 274 9.35 9.51 11.03
CA LEU A 274 7.93 9.20 11.17
C LEU A 274 7.36 9.69 12.49
N GLN A 275 8.06 9.50 13.61
CA GLN A 275 7.65 10.02 14.92
C GLN A 275 7.41 11.53 14.87
N ARG A 276 8.34 12.30 14.32
CA ARG A 276 8.21 13.76 14.20
C ARG A 276 6.98 14.15 13.39
N VAL A 277 6.79 13.48 12.24
CA VAL A 277 5.64 13.75 11.37
C VAL A 277 4.32 13.42 12.07
N VAL A 278 4.20 12.21 12.64
CA VAL A 278 2.97 11.76 13.29
C VAL A 278 2.66 12.60 14.53
N THR A 279 3.64 12.91 15.37
CA THR A 279 3.46 13.78 16.54
C THR A 279 2.98 15.16 16.14
N ASN A 280 3.58 15.77 15.11
CA ASN A 280 3.15 17.08 14.63
C ASN A 280 1.71 17.06 14.10
N VAL A 281 1.35 16.01 13.35
CA VAL A 281 -0.02 15.83 12.84
C VAL A 281 -1.01 15.69 13.99
N LEU A 282 -0.74 14.81 14.95
CA LEU A 282 -1.63 14.59 16.09
C LEU A 282 -1.78 15.84 16.94
N VAL A 283 -0.68 16.52 17.30
CA VAL A 283 -0.73 17.75 18.11
C VAL A 283 -1.54 18.84 17.40
N ASN A 284 -1.32 19.04 16.10
CA ASN A 284 -2.03 20.06 15.35
C ASN A 284 -3.52 19.71 15.17
N TYR A 285 -3.84 18.44 14.96
CA TYR A 285 -5.22 17.97 14.86
C TYR A 285 -5.99 18.22 16.17
N TRP A 286 -5.43 17.81 17.32
CA TRP A 286 -6.04 18.04 18.62
C TRP A 286 -6.18 19.53 18.96
N LYS A 287 -5.18 20.36 18.65
CA LYS A 287 -5.28 21.81 18.83
C LYS A 287 -6.41 22.42 18.02
N ARG A 288 -6.67 21.93 16.81
CA ARG A 288 -7.80 22.41 15.98
C ARG A 288 -9.13 22.06 16.62
N LEU A 289 -9.30 20.83 17.08
CA LEU A 289 -10.54 20.38 17.73
C LEU A 289 -10.86 21.11 19.03
N VAL A 290 -9.84 21.52 19.80
CA VAL A 290 -10.06 22.25 21.06
C VAL A 290 -10.33 23.75 20.83
N ASN A 291 -9.84 24.30 19.72
CA ASN A 291 -9.97 25.72 19.38
C ASN A 291 -11.12 26.02 18.41
N SER A 292 -11.84 24.99 17.93
CA SER A 292 -13.06 25.08 17.13
C SER A 292 -14.30 25.02 18.02
#